data_AF-A0A2N1R2G4-F1
#
_entry.id   AF-A0A2N1R2G4-F1
#
_cell.length_a   1.000
_cell.length_b   1.000
_cell.length_c   1.000
_cell.angle_alpha   90.00
_cell.angle_beta   90.00
_cell.angle_gamma   90.00
#
_symmetry.space_group_name_H-M   'P 1'
#
loop_
_entity.id
_entity.type
_entity.pdbx_description
1 polymer ?
#
loop_
_entity_poly.entity_id
_entity_poly.type
_entity_poly.pdbx_seq_one_letter_code
_entity_poly.pdbx_strand_id
1 'polypeptide(L)'
;MAAVLAEADERDILVAMKPMKEDERERLFGRFPAGTRERLGAAFAGLGRMRLAECDASGFRVVEVIRRLEEEGRIVVLRQGAGF
;
A
#
# COMPACT_ATOMS: atom_id res chain seq x y z
N MET A 1 -9.58 3.38 4.90
CA MET A 1 -8.11 3.18 4.93
C MET A 1 -7.68 2.21 6.03
N ALA A 2 -8.09 2.41 7.29
CA ALA A 2 -7.66 1.54 8.41
C ALA A 2 -7.93 0.03 8.19
N ALA A 3 -9.06 -0.33 7.58
CA ALA A 3 -9.38 -1.74 7.26
C ALA A 3 -8.36 -2.39 6.30
N VAL A 4 -7.91 -1.64 5.29
CA VAL A 4 -6.90 -2.13 4.32
C VAL A 4 -5.57 -2.37 5.02
N LEU A 5 -5.16 -1.44 5.90
CA LEU A 5 -3.89 -1.56 6.65
C LEU A 5 -3.91 -2.70 7.66
N ALA A 6 -5.09 -3.15 8.11
CA ALA A 6 -5.24 -4.26 9.04
C ALA A 6 -5.23 -5.63 8.36
N GLU A 7 -5.54 -5.70 7.05
CA GLU A 7 -5.71 -6.97 6.33
C GLU A 7 -4.69 -7.22 5.23
N ALA A 8 -4.14 -6.16 4.64
CA ALA A 8 -3.07 -6.30 3.68
C ALA A 8 -1.76 -6.61 4.40
N ASP A 9 -0.97 -7.49 3.80
CA ASP A 9 0.34 -7.86 4.32
C ASP A 9 1.27 -6.63 4.33
N GLU A 10 1.89 -6.36 5.49
CA GLU A 10 2.74 -5.19 5.66
C GLU A 10 3.91 -5.18 4.68
N ARG A 11 4.51 -6.35 4.38
CA ARG A 11 5.60 -6.45 3.42
C ARG A 11 5.10 -6.17 2.01
N ASP A 12 3.96 -6.69 1.61
CA ASP A 12 3.40 -6.44 0.28
C ASP A 12 3.08 -4.95 0.07
N ILE A 13 2.57 -4.27 1.10
CA ILE A 13 2.40 -2.81 1.08
C ILE A 13 3.76 -2.10 0.87
N LEU A 14 4.78 -2.43 1.67
CA LEU A 14 6.07 -1.76 1.59
C LEU A 14 6.79 -2.02 0.25
N VAL A 15 6.67 -3.22 -0.29
CA VAL A 15 7.24 -3.58 -1.59
C VAL A 15 6.49 -2.87 -2.73
N ALA A 16 5.16 -2.77 -2.67
CA ALA A 16 4.36 -2.00 -3.62
C ALA A 16 4.67 -0.49 -3.60
N MET A 17 5.19 0.02 -2.48
CA MET A 17 5.59 1.43 -2.32
C MET A 17 6.97 1.78 -2.91
N LYS A 18 7.79 0.77 -3.26
CA LYS A 18 9.13 1.00 -3.84
C LYS A 18 9.12 1.83 -5.13
N PRO A 19 8.28 1.55 -6.14
CA PRO A 19 8.25 2.30 -7.39
C PRO A 19 7.56 3.66 -7.29
N MET A 20 6.87 3.97 -6.19
CA MET A 20 6.14 5.24 -6.02
C MET A 20 7.11 6.43 -5.92
N LYS A 21 6.66 7.61 -6.37
CA LYS A 21 7.37 8.87 -6.13
C LYS A 21 7.39 9.18 -4.63
N GLU A 22 8.39 9.94 -4.21
CA GLU A 22 8.60 10.26 -2.79
C GLU A 22 7.38 10.94 -2.16
N ASP A 23 6.82 11.97 -2.81
CA ASP A 23 5.62 12.67 -2.34
C ASP A 23 4.40 11.76 -2.17
N GLU A 24 4.19 10.83 -3.11
CA GLU A 24 3.06 9.89 -3.08
C GLU A 24 3.25 8.88 -1.94
N ARG A 25 4.49 8.43 -1.75
CA ARG A 25 4.88 7.51 -0.69
C ARG A 25 4.71 8.15 0.68
N GLU A 26 5.15 9.40 0.85
CA GLU A 26 5.02 10.14 2.11
C GLU A 26 3.54 10.35 2.47
N ARG A 27 2.71 10.73 1.50
CA ARG A 27 1.24 10.83 1.69
C ARG A 27 0.62 9.50 2.11
N LEU A 28 1.13 8.37 1.62
CA LEU A 28 0.67 7.04 2.03
C LEU A 28 1.15 6.70 3.45
N PHE A 29 2.42 6.93 3.77
CA PHE A 29 2.96 6.77 5.13
C PHE A 29 2.20 7.65 6.14
N GLY A 30 1.79 8.85 5.73
CA GLY A 30 0.97 9.78 6.49
C GLY A 30 -0.37 9.21 6.99
N ARG A 31 -0.87 8.14 6.35
CA ARG A 31 -2.13 7.49 6.70
C ARG A 31 -1.97 6.40 7.77
N PHE A 32 -0.74 5.99 8.06
CA PHE A 32 -0.46 5.06 9.17
C PHE A 32 -0.42 5.81 10.51
N PRO A 33 -0.85 5.16 11.61
CA PRO A 33 -0.60 5.65 12.97
C PRO A 33 0.88 5.90 13.22
N ALA A 34 1.21 6.88 14.07
CA ALA A 34 2.59 7.33 14.31
C ALA A 34 3.55 6.19 14.68
N GLY A 35 3.17 5.31 15.62
CA GLY A 35 4.01 4.18 16.04
C GLY A 35 4.23 3.13 14.95
N THR A 36 3.23 2.89 14.10
CA THR A 36 3.35 1.96 12.97
C THR A 36 4.22 2.55 11.86
N ARG A 37 4.12 3.87 11.63
CA ARG A 37 4.90 4.57 10.60
C ARG A 37 6.40 4.43 10.82
N GLU A 38 6.88 4.61 12.05
CA GLU A 38 8.30 4.52 12.37
C GLU A 38 8.86 3.12 12.08
N ARG A 39 8.16 2.08 12.57
CA ARG A 39 8.51 0.68 12.31
C ARG A 39 8.53 0.36 10.81
N LEU A 40 7.48 0.75 10.08
CA LEU A 40 7.38 0.51 8.65
C LEU A 40 8.42 1.29 7.84
N GLY A 41 8.75 2.52 8.27
CA GLY A 41 9.82 3.31 7.65
C GLY A 41 11.18 2.62 7.76
N ALA A 42 11.51 2.10 8.95
CA ALA A 42 12.73 1.31 9.16
C ALA A 42 12.74 0.03 8.30
N ALA A 43 11.62 -0.70 8.26
CA ALA A 43 11.47 -1.90 7.43
C ALA A 43 11.63 -1.57 5.93
N PHE A 44 11.04 -0.47 5.46
CA PHE A 44 11.15 0.00 4.08
C PHE A 44 12.57 0.41 3.69
N ALA A 45 13.30 1.06 4.60
CA ALA A 45 14.71 1.40 4.41
C ALA A 45 15.60 0.14 4.30
N GLY A 46 15.23 -0.93 5.02
CA GLY A 46 15.88 -2.23 4.93
C GLY A 46 15.58 -3.01 3.65
N LEU A 47 14.54 -2.64 2.89
CA LEU A 47 14.28 -3.25 1.59
C LEU A 47 15.37 -2.82 0.61
N GLY A 48 16.13 -3.77 0.08
CA GLY A 48 17.15 -3.53 -0.93
C GLY A 48 16.56 -3.15 -2.29
N ARG A 49 17.39 -3.29 -3.34
CA ARG A 49 16.92 -3.19 -4.72
C ARG A 49 15.96 -4.35 -5.01
N MET A 50 14.82 -4.06 -5.60
CA MET A 50 13.80 -5.04 -5.98
C MET A 50 13.46 -4.87 -7.44
N ARG A 51 13.02 -5.96 -8.10
CA ARG A 51 12.59 -5.89 -9.49
C ARG A 51 11.21 -5.27 -9.57
N LEU A 52 10.95 -4.46 -10.59
CA LEU A 52 9.63 -3.85 -10.81
C LEU A 52 8.51 -4.90 -10.83
N ALA A 53 8.76 -6.06 -11.46
CA ALA A 53 7.81 -7.17 -11.48
C ALA A 53 7.42 -7.70 -10.08
N GLU A 54 8.35 -7.70 -9.12
CA GLU A 54 8.06 -8.09 -7.73
C GLU A 54 7.23 -7.01 -7.01
N CYS A 55 7.50 -5.75 -7.30
CA CYS A 55 6.72 -4.61 -6.82
C CYS A 55 5.28 -4.69 -7.33
N ASP A 56 5.09 -4.95 -8.62
CA ASP A 56 3.78 -5.06 -9.25
C ASP A 56 2.99 -6.26 -8.71
N ALA A 57 3.63 -7.42 -8.54
CA ALA A 57 3.00 -8.59 -7.95
C ALA A 57 2.55 -8.35 -6.50
N SER A 58 3.32 -7.58 -5.74
CA SER A 58 2.95 -7.16 -4.37
C SER A 58 1.81 -6.16 -4.39
N GLY A 59 1.85 -5.18 -5.30
CA GLY A 59 0.77 -4.23 -5.52
C GLY A 59 -0.54 -4.91 -5.90
N PHE A 60 -0.49 -5.92 -6.78
CA PHE A 60 -1.66 -6.70 -7.17
C PHE A 60 -2.29 -7.39 -5.96
N ARG A 61 -1.49 -8.01 -5.08
CA ARG A 61 -2.00 -8.62 -3.84
C ARG A 61 -2.69 -7.61 -2.92
N VAL A 62 -2.15 -6.39 -2.80
CA VAL A 62 -2.83 -5.33 -2.04
C VAL A 62 -4.15 -4.92 -2.70
N VAL A 63 -4.19 -4.82 -4.04
CA VAL A 63 -5.42 -4.51 -4.78
C VAL A 63 -6.49 -5.59 -4.60
N GLU A 64 -6.11 -6.87 -4.56
CA GLU A 64 -7.04 -7.98 -4.31
C GLU A 64 -7.65 -7.89 -2.90
N VAL A 65 -6.87 -7.50 -1.88
CA VAL A 65 -7.40 -7.22 -0.54
C VAL A 65 -8.38 -6.05 -0.55
N ILE A 66 -8.07 -4.98 -1.27
CA ILE A 66 -8.97 -3.82 -1.43
C ILE A 66 -10.29 -4.25 -2.10
N ARG A 67 -10.22 -5.03 -3.18
CA ARG A 67 -11.41 -5.56 -3.88
C ARG A 67 -12.29 -6.41 -2.96
N ARG A 68 -11.68 -7.34 -2.22
CA ARG A 68 -12.40 -8.15 -1.23
C ARG A 68 -13.09 -7.29 -0.18
N LEU A 69 -12.39 -6.29 0.38
CA LEU A 69 -12.96 -5.37 1.36
C LEU A 69 -14.09 -4.50 0.78
N GLU A 70 -14.03 -4.17 -0.51
CA GLU A 70 -15.08 -3.45 -1.23
C GLU A 70 -16.32 -4.35 -1.42
N GLU A 71 -16.12 -5.62 -1.81
CA GLU A 71 -17.18 -6.62 -1.95
C GLU A 71 -17.88 -6.93 -0.62
N GLU A 72 -17.14 -6.93 0.49
CA GLU A 72 -17.67 -7.06 1.85
C GLU A 72 -18.41 -5.79 2.33
N GLY A 73 -18.39 -4.69 1.55
CA GLY A 73 -18.99 -3.41 1.92
C GLY A 73 -18.27 -2.67 3.05
N ARG A 74 -17.02 -3.07 3.38
CA ARG A 74 -16.23 -2.49 4.48
C ARG A 74 -15.45 -1.26 4.05
N ILE A 75 -15.22 -1.10 2.75
CA ILE A 75 -14.66 0.11 2.15
C ILE A 75 -15.47 0.49 0.91
N VAL A 76 -15.40 1.78 0.56
CA VAL A 76 -15.92 2.29 -0.71
C VAL A 76 -14.75 2.84 -1.50
N VAL A 77 -14.54 2.35 -2.72
CA VAL A 77 -13.51 2.86 -3.63
C VAL A 77 -14.13 3.97 -4.48
N LEU A 78 -13.81 5.22 -4.14
CA LEU A 78 -14.20 6.36 -4.96
C LEU A 78 -13.35 6.39 -6.22
N ARG A 79 -13.90 5.90 -7.33
CA ARG A 79 -13.28 6.05 -8.65
C ARG A 79 -13.53 7.46 -9.17
N GLN A 80 -12.68 8.41 -8.79
CA GLN A 80 -12.58 9.67 -9.54
C GLN A 80 -11.82 9.41 -10.84
N GLY A 81 -12.55 9.45 -11.96
CA GLY A 81 -12.01 9.65 -13.30
C GLY A 81 -11.16 8.51 -13.86
N ALA A 82 -11.81 7.60 -14.60
CA ALA A 82 -11.18 7.03 -15.79
C ALA A 82 -10.99 8.18 -16.80
N GLY A 83 -9.86 8.88 -16.69
CA GLY A 83 -9.42 9.89 -17.63
C GLY A 83 -8.01 9.53 -18.08
N PHE A 84 -7.94 8.87 -19.24
CA PHE A 84 -6.74 8.81 -20.06
C PHE A 84 -6.45 10.20 -20.64
#